data_AF-A0A7J0AGP8-F1
#
_entry.id   AF-A0A7J0AGP8-F1
#
_cell.length_a   1.000
_cell.length_b   1.000
_cell.length_c   1.000
_cell.angle_alpha   90.00
_cell.angle_beta   90.00
_cell.angle_gamma   90.00
#
_symmetry.space_group_name_H-M   'P 1'
#
loop_
_entity.id
_entity.type
_entity.pdbx_description
1 polymer ?
#
loop_
_entity_poly.entity_id
_entity_poly.type
_entity_poly.pdbx_seq_one_letter_code
_entity_poly.pdbx_strand_id
1 'polypeptide(L)'
;MGKSRRNKQIPEIYDDLLAHLDAEKFIVSDFVVSETKQNHHESYSASELVNCYVSFGETRAECEIRQFSIYNYSFSYFSNSVDGRIITRLDTGDGTHNNKAPVIPLELTSVPTPHIHRYRKDGYLIAYPIKGIDYSSESSLKFDCYQGYSYFCSELSIKSLNGAAPNFIFAPKGRIHMEYEQTDPNAGIKFPLTDE
;
A
#
# COMPACT_ATOMS: atom_id res chain seq x y z
N MET A 1 5.36 -14.66 -22.85
CA MET A 1 5.67 -14.39 -21.42
C MET A 1 6.55 -13.15 -21.31
N GLY A 2 6.10 -12.07 -20.67
CA GLY A 2 6.90 -10.85 -20.49
C GLY A 2 8.03 -11.04 -19.47
N LYS A 3 9.26 -10.63 -19.84
CA LYS A 3 10.42 -10.54 -18.94
C LYS A 3 10.20 -9.35 -18.00
N SER A 4 10.51 -9.50 -16.70
CA SER A 4 10.65 -8.33 -15.82
C SER A 4 11.75 -7.43 -16.42
N ARG A 5 11.43 -6.15 -16.61
CA ARG A 5 12.32 -5.21 -17.28
C ARG A 5 13.27 -4.62 -16.25
N ARG A 6 14.54 -5.01 -16.33
CA ARG A 6 15.63 -4.37 -15.58
C ARG A 6 15.64 -2.87 -15.86
N ASN A 7 15.60 -2.06 -14.81
CA ASN A 7 15.88 -0.63 -14.92
C ASN A 7 17.40 -0.44 -14.95
N LYS A 8 17.92 0.10 -16.05
CA LYS A 8 19.37 0.27 -16.27
C LYS A 8 19.95 1.44 -15.48
N GLN A 9 19.12 2.40 -15.06
CA GLN A 9 19.54 3.56 -14.28
C GLN A 9 19.83 3.18 -12.82
N ILE A 10 19.04 2.25 -12.27
CA ILE A 10 19.10 1.91 -10.84
C ILE A 10 20.50 1.55 -10.34
N PRO A 11 21.31 0.71 -11.02
CA PRO A 11 22.68 0.42 -10.56
C PRO A 11 23.57 1.65 -10.36
N GLU A 12 23.32 2.72 -11.11
CA GLU A 12 24.10 3.98 -11.06
C GLU A 12 23.66 4.88 -9.90
N ILE A 13 22.37 4.83 -9.55
CA ILE A 13 21.76 5.69 -8.51
C ILE A 13 21.36 4.90 -7.25
N TYR A 14 21.78 3.63 -7.13
CA TYR A 14 21.26 2.72 -6.11
C TYR A 14 21.58 3.18 -4.69
N ASP A 15 22.79 3.70 -4.48
CA ASP A 15 23.23 4.15 -3.16
C ASP A 15 22.48 5.43 -2.75
N ASP A 16 22.24 6.36 -3.69
CA ASP A 16 21.40 7.55 -3.48
C ASP A 16 19.94 7.17 -3.19
N LEU A 17 19.42 6.18 -3.93
CA LEU A 17 18.09 5.63 -3.71
C LEU A 17 17.96 5.04 -2.29
N LEU A 18 18.94 4.25 -1.84
CA LEU A 18 18.94 3.70 -0.49
C LEU A 18 19.00 4.79 0.57
N ALA A 19 19.91 5.76 0.42
CA ALA A 19 20.01 6.89 1.34
C ALA A 19 18.69 7.67 1.43
N HIS A 20 18.00 7.85 0.29
CA HIS A 20 16.69 8.48 0.26
C HIS A 20 15.60 7.62 0.91
N LEU A 21 15.60 6.30 0.69
CA LEU A 21 14.63 5.38 1.30
C LEU A 21 14.77 5.33 2.82
N ASP A 22 15.99 5.36 3.34
CA ASP A 22 16.30 5.34 4.77
C ASP A 22 16.04 6.69 5.47
N ALA A 23 16.05 7.79 4.71
CA ALA A 23 15.82 9.13 5.23
C ALA A 23 14.36 9.33 5.70
N GLU A 24 14.19 10.12 6.77
CA GLU A 24 12.87 10.53 7.24
C GLU A 24 12.15 11.39 6.21
N LYS A 25 10.88 11.09 6.00
CA LYS A 25 9.98 11.73 5.04
C LYS A 25 8.75 12.27 5.75
N PHE A 26 8.09 13.24 5.16
CA PHE A 26 6.87 13.79 5.74
C PHE A 26 5.79 14.13 4.72
N ILE A 27 4.53 13.92 5.13
CA ILE A 27 3.32 14.35 4.44
C ILE A 27 2.65 15.44 5.28
N VAL A 28 2.13 16.46 4.61
CA VAL A 28 1.50 17.63 5.24
C VAL A 28 0.00 17.44 5.49
N SER A 29 -0.65 16.69 4.60
CA SER A 29 -2.09 16.42 4.56
C SER A 29 -2.43 14.99 4.96
N ASP A 30 -3.69 14.78 5.33
CA ASP A 30 -4.25 13.44 5.46
C ASP A 30 -4.29 12.77 4.08
N PHE A 31 -4.00 11.47 4.03
CA PHE A 31 -4.08 10.70 2.80
C PHE A 31 -5.52 10.24 2.57
N VAL A 32 -6.29 10.98 1.75
CA VAL A 32 -7.72 10.74 1.56
C VAL A 32 -8.01 10.06 0.21
N VAL A 33 -8.44 8.80 0.26
CA VAL A 33 -8.87 8.04 -0.92
C VAL A 33 -10.39 8.17 -1.08
N SER A 34 -10.83 8.95 -2.06
CA SER A 34 -12.26 9.22 -2.28
C SER A 34 -12.72 9.22 -3.75
N GLU A 35 -11.79 9.40 -4.69
CA GLU A 35 -12.12 9.65 -6.10
C GLU A 35 -12.02 8.38 -6.94
N THR A 36 -13.02 8.13 -7.78
CA THR A 36 -12.98 7.04 -8.76
C THR A 36 -11.98 7.36 -9.86
N LYS A 37 -11.15 6.38 -10.22
CA LYS A 37 -10.20 6.51 -11.32
C LYS A 37 -10.95 6.61 -12.65
N GLN A 38 -10.66 7.64 -13.45
CA GLN A 38 -11.38 7.93 -14.71
C GLN A 38 -11.42 6.74 -15.68
N ASN A 39 -10.35 5.93 -15.72
CA ASN A 39 -10.21 4.80 -16.65
C ASN A 39 -10.53 3.43 -16.01
N HIS A 40 -10.80 3.39 -14.70
CA HIS A 40 -11.13 2.18 -13.96
C HIS A 40 -12.21 2.50 -12.92
N HIS A 41 -13.46 2.49 -13.36
CA HIS A 41 -14.62 2.88 -12.53
C HIS A 41 -14.80 2.02 -11.26
N GLU A 42 -14.18 0.84 -11.22
CA GLU A 42 -14.16 -0.04 -10.06
C GLU A 42 -12.96 0.20 -9.12
N SER A 43 -12.30 1.35 -9.24
CA SER A 43 -11.15 1.67 -8.38
C SER A 43 -11.21 3.10 -7.87
N TYR A 44 -10.85 3.27 -6.60
CA TYR A 44 -10.59 4.58 -6.00
C TYR A 44 -9.09 4.84 -5.97
N SER A 45 -8.68 6.08 -6.18
CA SER A 45 -7.26 6.45 -6.11
C SER A 45 -7.06 7.81 -5.45
N ALA A 46 -5.91 7.97 -4.81
CA ALA A 46 -5.41 9.27 -4.36
C ALA A 46 -3.88 9.32 -4.47
N SER A 47 -3.35 10.53 -4.49
CA SER A 47 -1.93 10.82 -4.60
C SER A 47 -1.60 11.97 -3.67
N GLU A 48 -0.58 11.81 -2.84
CA GLU A 48 -0.08 12.84 -1.94
C GLU A 48 1.41 13.09 -2.18
N LEU A 49 1.82 14.36 -2.09
CA LEU A 49 3.23 14.73 -2.13
C LEU A 49 3.92 14.26 -0.85
N VAL A 50 5.11 13.70 -1.01
CA VAL A 50 5.96 13.27 0.09
C VAL A 50 7.23 14.11 0.04
N ASN A 51 7.57 14.74 1.14
CA ASN A 51 8.75 15.58 1.26
C ASN A 51 9.86 14.81 1.97
N CYS A 52 11.10 15.05 1.57
CA CYS A 52 12.29 14.44 2.16
C CYS A 52 13.43 15.47 2.15
N TYR A 53 14.22 15.53 3.21
CA TYR A 53 15.42 16.38 3.22
C TYR A 53 16.54 15.83 2.34
N VAL A 54 16.57 14.50 2.14
CA VAL A 54 17.45 13.85 1.17
C VAL A 54 16.77 13.90 -0.19
N SER A 55 17.19 14.87 -1.01
CA SER A 55 16.61 15.12 -2.33
C SER A 55 16.76 13.89 -3.23
N PHE A 56 15.66 13.49 -3.83
CA PHE A 56 15.62 12.44 -4.85
C PHE A 56 14.49 12.74 -5.82
N GLY A 57 14.50 13.96 -6.35
CA GLY A 57 13.43 14.47 -7.21
C GLY A 57 12.13 14.78 -6.47
N GLU A 58 11.07 15.02 -7.24
CA GLU A 58 9.73 15.17 -6.69
C GLU A 58 9.18 13.78 -6.35
N THR A 59 8.77 13.58 -5.09
CA THR A 59 8.27 12.30 -4.62
C THR A 59 6.82 12.35 -4.18
N ARG A 60 6.12 11.25 -4.40
CA ARG A 60 4.69 11.12 -4.10
C ARG A 60 4.34 9.70 -3.69
N ALA A 61 3.37 9.56 -2.82
CA ALA A 61 2.73 8.30 -2.51
C ALA A 61 1.36 8.25 -3.20
N GLU A 62 1.07 7.18 -3.91
CA GLU A 62 -0.24 6.94 -4.52
C GLU A 62 -0.87 5.70 -3.92
N CYS A 63 -2.18 5.75 -3.70
CA CYS A 63 -2.99 4.61 -3.31
C CYS A 63 -3.97 4.29 -4.44
N GLU A 64 -4.19 3.01 -4.70
CA GLU A 64 -5.29 2.50 -5.51
C GLU A 64 -6.02 1.42 -4.73
N ILE A 65 -7.30 1.60 -4.46
CA ILE A 65 -8.20 0.59 -3.88
C ILE A 65 -9.06 0.04 -5.01
N ARG A 66 -8.97 -1.25 -5.26
CA ARG A 66 -9.59 -1.94 -6.40
C ARG A 66 -10.81 -2.71 -5.95
N GLN A 67 -11.78 -2.86 -6.85
CA GLN A 67 -13.02 -3.61 -6.62
C GLN A 67 -13.76 -3.17 -5.36
N PHE A 68 -13.55 -1.92 -4.93
CA PHE A 68 -14.13 -1.36 -3.71
C PHE A 68 -13.80 -2.13 -2.41
N SER A 69 -12.74 -2.93 -2.41
CA SER A 69 -12.36 -3.76 -1.27
C SER A 69 -11.15 -3.19 -0.55
N ILE A 70 -11.26 -2.98 0.77
CA ILE A 70 -10.14 -2.57 1.63
C ILE A 70 -9.02 -3.60 1.70
N TYR A 71 -9.24 -4.82 1.17
CA TYR A 71 -8.24 -5.89 1.12
C TYR A 71 -7.60 -6.05 -0.28
N ASN A 72 -8.06 -5.29 -1.27
CA ASN A 72 -7.49 -5.30 -2.63
C ASN A 72 -7.01 -3.89 -2.99
N TYR A 73 -5.76 -3.58 -2.64
CA TYR A 73 -5.18 -2.26 -2.84
C TYR A 73 -3.70 -2.31 -3.21
N SER A 74 -3.16 -1.15 -3.59
CA SER A 74 -1.72 -0.95 -3.63
C SER A 74 -1.34 0.43 -3.12
N PHE A 75 -0.19 0.53 -2.48
CA PHE A 75 0.49 1.80 -2.21
C PHE A 75 1.77 1.84 -3.03
N SER A 76 1.99 2.91 -3.77
CA SER A 76 3.17 3.08 -4.62
C SER A 76 3.90 4.37 -4.26
N TYR A 77 5.22 4.27 -4.08
CA TYR A 77 6.07 5.44 -3.86
C TYR A 77 6.80 5.76 -5.16
N PHE A 78 6.71 7.02 -5.58
CA PHE A 78 7.28 7.46 -6.84
C PHE A 78 8.32 8.55 -6.65
N SER A 79 9.24 8.61 -7.60
CA SER A 79 10.13 9.75 -7.83
C SER A 79 10.26 10.02 -9.33
N ASN A 80 10.31 11.29 -9.72
CA ASN A 80 10.64 11.66 -11.10
C ASN A 80 12.13 11.48 -11.46
N SER A 81 12.99 11.16 -10.49
CA SER A 81 14.41 10.84 -10.71
C SER A 81 14.65 9.41 -11.19
N VAL A 82 13.62 8.55 -11.21
CA VAL A 82 13.73 7.14 -11.64
C VAL A 82 12.91 6.91 -12.91
N ASP A 83 13.51 6.26 -13.91
CA ASP A 83 12.80 5.80 -15.10
C ASP A 83 11.67 4.82 -14.74
N GLY A 84 10.45 5.09 -15.24
CA GLY A 84 9.25 4.34 -14.83
C GLY A 84 8.66 4.77 -13.48
N ARG A 85 9.32 5.70 -12.79
CA ARG A 85 8.88 6.49 -11.64
C ARG A 85 8.60 5.74 -10.34
N ILE A 86 8.27 4.45 -10.37
CA ILE A 86 8.02 3.65 -9.14
C ILE A 86 9.36 3.30 -8.49
N ILE A 87 9.51 3.70 -7.23
CA ILE A 87 10.62 3.31 -6.35
C ILE A 87 10.31 2.03 -5.58
N THR A 88 9.14 2.01 -4.94
CA THR A 88 8.66 0.87 -4.15
C THR A 88 7.15 0.76 -4.31
N ARG A 89 6.61 -0.43 -4.11
CA ARG A 89 5.17 -0.67 -4.19
C ARG A 89 4.76 -1.79 -3.25
N LEU A 90 3.77 -1.52 -2.40
CA LEU A 90 3.05 -2.52 -1.64
C LEU A 90 1.85 -2.98 -2.46
N ASP A 91 1.74 -4.28 -2.70
CA ASP A 91 0.61 -4.90 -3.40
C ASP A 91 -0.13 -5.88 -2.50
N THR A 92 -1.46 -5.80 -2.54
CA THR A 92 -2.38 -6.64 -1.78
C THR A 92 -3.59 -7.04 -2.65
N GLY A 93 -4.43 -7.93 -2.13
CA GLY A 93 -5.51 -8.59 -2.86
C GLY A 93 -5.23 -10.07 -3.02
N ASP A 94 -5.85 -10.68 -4.02
CA ASP A 94 -5.64 -12.10 -4.31
C ASP A 94 -4.55 -12.28 -5.36
N GLY A 95 -3.54 -13.08 -5.01
CA GLY A 95 -2.60 -13.60 -5.99
C GLY A 95 -1.16 -13.68 -5.53
N THR A 96 -0.30 -13.92 -6.51
CA THR A 96 1.11 -14.22 -6.29
C THR A 96 1.93 -13.52 -7.35
N HIS A 97 2.96 -12.81 -6.92
CA HIS A 97 3.93 -12.19 -7.81
C HIS A 97 5.01 -13.19 -8.18
N ASN A 98 5.30 -13.28 -9.48
CA ASN A 98 6.38 -14.13 -9.99
C ASN A 98 7.60 -13.27 -10.32
N ASN A 99 8.62 -13.31 -9.48
CA ASN A 99 9.87 -12.59 -9.71
C ASN A 99 10.64 -13.23 -10.87
N LYS A 100 10.88 -12.44 -11.92
CA LYS A 100 11.61 -12.88 -13.13
C LYS A 100 12.95 -12.17 -13.24
N ALA A 101 13.83 -12.41 -12.27
CA ALA A 101 15.17 -11.84 -12.22
C ALA A 101 16.26 -12.93 -12.20
N PRO A 102 17.46 -12.67 -12.73
CA PRO A 102 18.60 -13.58 -12.61
C PRO A 102 18.96 -13.82 -11.15
N VAL A 103 19.33 -15.06 -10.83
CA VAL A 103 19.84 -15.44 -9.51
C VAL A 103 18.87 -15.00 -8.40
N ILE A 104 17.58 -15.31 -8.58
CA ILE A 104 16.57 -15.14 -7.53
C ILE A 104 16.52 -16.45 -6.72
N PRO A 105 16.55 -16.38 -5.38
CA PRO A 105 16.31 -17.55 -4.54
C PRO A 105 14.94 -18.18 -4.83
N LEU A 106 14.81 -19.50 -4.62
CA LEU A 106 13.60 -20.24 -4.95
C LEU A 106 12.38 -19.70 -4.18
N GLU A 107 12.57 -19.39 -2.91
CA GLU A 107 11.57 -18.81 -2.00
C GLU A 107 11.09 -17.42 -2.43
N LEU A 108 11.89 -16.70 -3.23
CA LEU A 108 11.53 -15.41 -3.80
C LEU A 108 11.03 -15.52 -5.24
N THR A 109 10.97 -16.71 -5.83
CA THR A 109 10.47 -16.86 -7.21
C THR A 109 8.98 -16.54 -7.30
N SER A 110 8.22 -16.89 -6.26
CA SER A 110 6.77 -16.81 -6.19
C SER A 110 6.35 -16.28 -4.83
N VAL A 111 5.95 -15.02 -4.76
CA VAL A 111 5.67 -14.30 -3.50
C VAL A 111 4.19 -13.94 -3.42
N PRO A 112 3.44 -14.51 -2.46
CA PRO A 112 2.01 -14.21 -2.29
C PRO A 112 1.79 -12.76 -1.83
N THR A 113 0.62 -12.21 -2.11
CA THR A 113 0.15 -10.99 -1.46
C THR A 113 -0.17 -11.24 0.03
N PRO A 114 -0.01 -10.23 0.90
CA PRO A 114 0.58 -8.92 0.62
C PRO A 114 2.11 -9.01 0.44
N HIS A 115 2.69 -8.21 -0.46
CA HIS A 115 4.15 -8.15 -0.66
C HIS A 115 4.61 -6.74 -1.05
N ILE A 116 5.90 -6.47 -0.84
CA ILE A 116 6.51 -5.19 -1.21
C ILE A 116 7.56 -5.35 -2.31
N HIS A 117 7.47 -4.54 -3.35
CA HIS A 117 8.43 -4.44 -4.44
C HIS A 117 9.55 -3.48 -4.08
N ARG A 118 10.81 -3.92 -4.17
CA ARG A 118 12.00 -3.06 -4.01
C ARG A 118 13.03 -3.35 -5.08
N TYR A 119 13.80 -2.33 -5.44
CA TYR A 119 14.92 -2.54 -6.33
C TYR A 119 16.04 -3.32 -5.65
N ARG A 120 16.58 -4.29 -6.36
CA ARG A 120 17.94 -4.80 -6.14
C ARG A 120 18.95 -3.86 -6.81
N LYS A 121 20.21 -3.90 -6.34
CA LYS A 121 21.33 -3.14 -6.93
C LYS A 121 21.54 -3.37 -8.43
N ASP A 122 21.17 -4.54 -8.93
CA ASP A 122 21.24 -4.86 -10.36
C ASP A 122 20.09 -4.26 -11.18
N GLY A 123 19.14 -3.54 -10.56
CA GLY A 123 18.06 -2.81 -11.21
C GLY A 123 16.80 -3.62 -11.47
N TYR A 124 16.67 -4.82 -10.91
CA TYR A 124 15.40 -5.55 -10.91
C TYR A 124 14.53 -5.12 -9.74
N LEU A 125 13.27 -4.78 -10.02
CA LEU A 125 12.25 -4.56 -9.00
C LEU A 125 11.70 -5.94 -8.57
N ILE A 126 11.95 -6.33 -7.33
CA ILE A 126 11.66 -7.65 -6.78
C ILE A 126 10.58 -7.56 -5.71
N ALA A 127 9.59 -8.45 -5.76
CA ALA A 127 8.63 -8.65 -4.69
C ALA A 127 9.27 -9.40 -3.52
N TYR A 128 9.06 -8.91 -2.30
CA TYR A 128 9.50 -9.53 -1.06
C TYR A 128 8.31 -9.74 -0.14
N PRO A 129 8.25 -10.88 0.58
CA PRO A 129 7.25 -11.07 1.62
C PRO A 129 7.45 -10.04 2.74
N ILE A 130 6.34 -9.64 3.35
CA ILE A 130 6.31 -8.76 4.51
C ILE A 130 6.65 -9.57 5.74
N LYS A 131 7.62 -9.09 6.52
CA LYS A 131 8.03 -9.73 7.76
C LYS A 131 6.88 -9.67 8.78
N GLY A 132 6.56 -10.81 9.39
CA GLY A 132 5.52 -10.91 10.43
C GLY A 132 4.13 -11.27 9.90
N ILE A 133 3.95 -11.38 8.58
CA ILE A 133 2.72 -11.94 8.00
C ILE A 133 2.81 -13.46 7.98
N ASP A 134 1.76 -14.13 8.47
CA ASP A 134 1.60 -15.56 8.36
C ASP A 134 0.89 -15.94 7.06
N TYR A 135 1.70 -16.20 6.03
CA TYR A 135 1.24 -16.64 4.70
C TYR A 135 0.69 -18.06 4.66
N SER A 136 0.80 -18.84 5.74
CA SER A 136 0.24 -20.20 5.82
C SER A 136 -1.21 -20.21 6.28
N SER A 137 -1.66 -19.12 6.91
CA SER A 137 -3.03 -18.96 7.38
C SER A 137 -3.86 -18.13 6.40
N GLU A 138 -5.16 -18.42 6.32
CA GLU A 138 -6.12 -17.54 5.64
C GLU A 138 -6.17 -16.12 6.26
N SER A 139 -5.59 -15.90 7.45
CA SER A 139 -5.51 -14.58 8.07
C SER A 139 -4.60 -13.60 7.32
N SER A 140 -3.70 -14.07 6.46
CA SER A 140 -2.96 -13.22 5.51
C SER A 140 -3.89 -12.42 4.58
N LEU A 141 -5.15 -12.87 4.40
CA LEU A 141 -6.22 -12.14 3.68
C LEU A 141 -6.76 -10.92 4.45
N LYS A 142 -6.39 -10.73 5.73
CA LYS A 142 -6.89 -9.64 6.60
C LYS A 142 -5.94 -8.44 6.69
N PHE A 143 -5.00 -8.30 5.76
CA PHE A 143 -4.11 -7.14 5.71
C PHE A 143 -4.78 -5.99 4.96
N ASP A 144 -5.71 -5.30 5.63
CA ASP A 144 -6.49 -4.19 5.05
C ASP A 144 -5.64 -2.95 4.72
N CYS A 145 -6.23 -1.99 4.01
CA CYS A 145 -5.55 -0.78 3.54
C CYS A 145 -5.06 0.14 4.65
N TYR A 146 -5.64 0.10 5.86
CA TYR A 146 -5.16 0.88 7.00
C TYR A 146 -3.87 0.27 7.56
N GLN A 147 -3.86 -1.06 7.76
CA GLN A 147 -2.66 -1.80 8.13
C GLN A 147 -1.56 -1.65 7.07
N GLY A 148 -1.95 -1.73 5.79
CA GLY A 148 -1.06 -1.54 4.66
C GLY A 148 -0.43 -0.16 4.61
N TYR A 149 -1.22 0.90 4.83
CA TYR A 149 -0.70 2.26 4.88
C TYR A 149 0.26 2.46 6.05
N SER A 150 -0.10 1.97 7.24
CA SER A 150 0.79 2.02 8.41
C SER A 150 2.12 1.31 8.16
N TYR A 151 2.08 0.12 7.56
CA TYR A 151 3.29 -0.61 7.18
C TYR A 151 4.10 0.16 6.15
N PHE A 152 3.46 0.66 5.10
CA PHE A 152 4.11 1.40 4.02
C PHE A 152 4.79 2.68 4.52
N CYS A 153 4.15 3.44 5.40
CA CYS A 153 4.73 4.61 6.03
C CYS A 153 5.90 4.24 6.95
N SER A 154 5.75 3.19 7.77
CA SER A 154 6.84 2.73 8.63
C SER A 154 8.05 2.27 7.83
N GLU A 155 7.83 1.56 6.72
CA GLU A 155 8.90 1.05 5.87
C GLU A 155 9.68 2.17 5.18
N LEU A 156 9.01 3.27 4.86
CA LEU A 156 9.61 4.41 4.16
C LEU A 156 9.99 5.56 5.10
N SER A 157 9.87 5.37 6.42
CA SER A 157 10.06 6.40 7.44
C SER A 157 9.24 7.67 7.16
N ILE A 158 8.00 7.52 6.70
CA ILE A 158 7.07 8.62 6.42
C ILE A 158 6.29 8.97 7.69
N LYS A 159 6.33 10.24 8.07
CA LYS A 159 5.64 10.82 9.22
C LYS A 159 4.73 11.97 8.81
N SER A 160 3.86 12.38 9.71
CA SER A 160 3.18 13.68 9.60
C SER A 160 4.09 14.79 10.15
N LEU A 161 3.73 16.06 9.92
CA LEU A 161 4.52 17.21 10.37
C LEU A 161 4.77 17.26 11.89
N ASN A 162 3.90 16.66 12.71
CA ASN A 162 4.08 16.61 14.15
C ASN A 162 4.90 15.39 14.62
N GLY A 163 5.44 14.60 13.68
CA GLY A 163 6.22 13.40 13.95
C GLY A 163 5.39 12.13 14.23
N ALA A 164 4.06 12.22 14.25
CA ALA A 164 3.19 11.06 14.41
C ALA A 164 3.00 10.29 13.09
N ALA A 165 2.39 9.11 13.17
CA ALA A 165 1.98 8.36 11.99
C ALA A 165 1.02 9.21 11.13
N PRO A 166 1.20 9.26 9.80
CA PRO A 166 0.27 9.97 8.92
C PRO A 166 -1.13 9.35 8.99
N ASN A 167 -2.16 10.19 8.85
CA ASN A 167 -3.54 9.73 8.84
C ASN A 167 -3.95 9.24 7.44
N PHE A 168 -4.76 8.18 7.39
CA PHE A 168 -5.31 7.63 6.16
C PHE A 168 -6.82 7.49 6.27
N ILE A 169 -7.53 7.98 5.25
CA ILE A 169 -8.99 8.00 5.23
C ILE A 169 -9.46 7.39 3.92
N PHE A 170 -10.22 6.30 4.00
CA PHE A 170 -10.95 5.77 2.85
C PHE A 170 -12.42 6.24 2.91
N ALA A 171 -12.75 7.25 2.10
CA ALA A 171 -14.06 7.90 2.07
C ALA A 171 -14.63 7.93 0.64
N PRO A 172 -15.09 6.79 0.10
CA PRO A 172 -15.59 6.71 -1.27
C PRO A 172 -16.79 7.66 -1.51
N LYS A 173 -16.65 8.62 -2.43
CA LYS A 173 -17.73 9.57 -2.78
C LYS A 173 -19.01 8.81 -3.19
N GLY A 174 -20.15 9.23 -2.63
CA GLY A 174 -21.46 8.67 -2.95
C GLY A 174 -21.81 7.35 -2.24
N ARG A 175 -20.96 6.86 -1.32
CA ARG A 175 -21.29 5.73 -0.44
C ARG A 175 -21.38 6.21 1.01
N ILE A 176 -22.49 5.90 1.68
CA ILE A 176 -22.62 6.10 3.12
C ILE A 176 -21.83 4.97 3.80
N HIS A 177 -20.85 5.32 4.63
CA HIS A 177 -20.19 4.35 5.49
C HIS A 177 -21.18 3.94 6.58
N MET A 178 -21.89 2.84 6.37
CA MET A 178 -22.75 2.25 7.38
C MET A 178 -21.86 1.39 8.27
N GLU A 179 -21.50 1.89 9.44
CA GLU A 179 -20.93 1.05 10.49
C GLU A 179 -22.02 0.09 10.94
N TYR A 180 -21.84 -1.20 10.64
CA TYR A 180 -22.74 -2.24 11.12
C TYR A 180 -22.32 -2.59 12.55
N GLU A 181 -23.00 -2.00 13.53
CA GLU A 181 -22.91 -2.49 14.91
C GLU A 181 -23.86 -3.68 15.09
N GLN A 182 -23.35 -4.78 15.65
CA GLN A 182 -24.16 -5.92 16.12
C GLN A 182 -24.83 -5.63 17.48
N THR A 183 -25.12 -4.37 17.77
CA THR A 183 -25.94 -4.00 18.92
C THR A 183 -27.39 -4.24 18.55
N ASP A 184 -28.05 -5.19 19.23
CA ASP A 184 -29.51 -5.33 19.12
C ASP A 184 -30.13 -4.01 19.61
N PRO A 185 -30.81 -3.24 18.75
CA PRO A 185 -31.41 -1.97 19.14
C PRO A 185 -32.52 -2.16 20.19
N ASN A 186 -33.00 -3.39 20.37
CA ASN A 186 -34.00 -3.76 21.37
C ASN A 186 -33.38 -4.43 22.60
N ALA A 187 -32.05 -4.47 22.73
CA ALA A 187 -31.39 -5.01 23.90
C ALA A 187 -31.88 -4.30 25.17
N GLY A 188 -32.59 -5.03 26.03
CA GLY A 188 -33.14 -4.51 27.28
C GLY A 188 -34.58 -3.96 27.19
N ILE A 189 -35.21 -3.95 26.02
CA ILE A 189 -36.63 -3.58 25.90
C ILE A 189 -37.50 -4.78 26.32
N LYS A 190 -38.38 -4.58 27.31
CA LYS A 190 -39.42 -5.54 27.67
C LYS A 190 -40.68 -5.23 26.88
N PHE A 191 -41.04 -6.09 25.93
CA PHE A 191 -42.32 -5.99 25.23
C PHE A 191 -43.46 -6.40 26.17
N PRO A 192 -44.62 -5.71 26.13
CA PRO A 192 -45.77 -6.09 26.94
C PRO A 192 -46.22 -7.50 26.56
N LEU A 193 -46.42 -8.34 27.58
CA LEU A 193 -47.09 -9.62 27.39
C LEU A 193 -48.55 -9.31 27.04
N THR A 194 -48.98 -9.76 25.87
CA THR A 194 -50.40 -9.79 25.55
C THR A 194 -51.02 -10.89 26.39
N ASP A 195 -51.83 -10.50 27.38
CA ASP A 195 -52.68 -11.43 28.11
C ASP A 195 -53.70 -12.02 27.11
N GLU A 196 -53.59 -13.32 26.81
CA GLU A 196 -54.64 -14.11 26.14
C GLU A 196 -55.70 -14.57 27.16
#